data_AF-A0A6N3T092-F1
#
_entry.id   AF-A0A6N3T092-F1
#
_cell.length_a   1.000
_cell.length_b   1.000
_cell.length_c   1.000
_cell.angle_alpha   90.00
_cell.angle_beta   90.00
_cell.angle_gamma   90.00
#
_symmetry.space_group_name_H-M   'P 1'
#
loop_
_entity.id
_entity.type
_entity.pdbx_description
1 polymer ?
#
loop_
_entity_poly.entity_id
_entity_poly.type
_entity_poly.pdbx_seq_one_letter_code
_entity_poly.pdbx_strand_id
1 'polypeptide(L)'
;MSHPELTMDAQKPHANPLKRCLGKAALAIGVCALTGFGLALHQSKAYGIMARIHHGLVVCAPGTGLSMTPASTGLLSGSSSPAMLRLELATQADGRVIVVPGSNQLSEVLASSRRAHTLLMLDLNDTNPTDVAQLVRKARMRDRVVLVAQDHDGVEAALQADSAMMVAIPINSTRDAYAAHRMAGHHPYAAYLSPTAAPDLFALVHRDAEAIITENPRSAHFSTAEFLAERPVDIVVTEQPAQFTQALTQGN
;
A
#
# COMPACT_ATOMS: atom_id res chain seq x y z
N MET A 1 26.58 21.23 92.71
CA MET A 1 26.60 19.96 91.93
C MET A 1 26.74 20.31 90.46
N SER A 2 27.03 19.33 89.60
CA SER A 2 27.81 19.53 88.38
C SER A 2 27.00 19.82 87.09
N HIS A 3 27.66 20.46 86.12
CA HIS A 3 27.46 20.28 84.67
C HIS A 3 28.19 18.99 84.20
N PRO A 4 28.05 18.48 82.95
CA PRO A 4 27.49 19.06 81.72
C PRO A 4 26.27 18.23 81.23
N GLU A 5 25.96 17.85 79.96
CA GLU A 5 26.61 17.94 78.64
C GLU A 5 25.56 17.89 77.49
N LEU A 6 25.96 17.55 76.26
CA LEU A 6 25.11 17.51 75.06
C LEU A 6 24.62 16.09 74.74
N THR A 7 23.55 16.00 73.94
CA THR A 7 23.54 15.09 72.78
C THR A 7 22.61 15.62 71.70
N MET A 8 22.94 15.34 70.43
CA MET A 8 22.19 15.76 69.25
C MET A 8 21.71 14.51 68.52
N ASP A 9 20.44 14.47 68.10
CA ASP A 9 19.94 13.41 67.23
C ASP A 9 18.84 13.92 66.28
N ALA A 10 18.59 13.20 65.19
CA ALA A 10 18.22 13.84 63.92
C ALA A 10 16.91 13.39 63.26
N GLN A 11 16.29 14.36 62.56
CA GLN A 11 15.65 14.21 61.25
C GLN A 11 14.34 13.41 61.10
N LYS A 12 13.24 14.14 60.84
CA LYS A 12 12.43 13.93 59.61
C LYS A 12 11.51 15.11 59.27
N PRO A 13 11.60 15.69 58.06
CA PRO A 13 10.58 16.61 57.56
C PRO A 13 9.36 15.83 57.03
N HIS A 14 8.15 16.17 57.48
CA HIS A 14 6.91 15.62 56.91
C HIS A 14 6.67 16.19 55.51
N ALA A 15 6.76 15.34 54.48
CA ALA A 15 6.57 15.75 53.09
C ALA A 15 5.08 15.91 52.72
N ASN A 16 4.75 16.99 52.00
CA ASN A 16 3.38 17.33 51.60
C ASN A 16 2.70 16.23 50.74
N PRO A 17 1.45 15.84 51.03
CA PRO A 17 0.76 14.73 50.35
C PRO A 17 0.36 15.04 48.90
N LEU A 18 0.23 16.33 48.54
CA LEU A 18 -0.34 16.80 47.27
C LEU A 18 0.42 16.38 46.00
N LYS A 19 1.68 15.93 46.08
CA LYS A 19 2.47 15.54 44.90
C LYS A 19 2.18 14.13 44.35
N ARG A 20 1.40 13.29 45.04
CA ARG A 20 1.22 11.87 44.65
C ARG A 20 0.12 11.56 43.61
N CYS A 21 -0.81 12.48 43.33
CA CYS A 21 -1.87 12.20 42.34
C CYS A 21 -1.45 12.46 40.88
N LEU A 22 -0.61 13.47 40.61
CA LEU A 22 -0.23 13.88 39.25
C LEU A 22 0.48 12.76 38.46
N GLY A 23 1.31 11.94 39.12
CA GLY A 23 2.04 10.85 38.47
C GLY A 23 1.15 9.74 37.89
N LYS A 24 -0.07 9.54 38.41
CA LYS A 24 -0.99 8.52 37.89
C LYS A 24 -1.76 8.99 36.64
N ALA A 25 -2.10 10.27 36.57
CA ALA A 25 -2.79 10.84 35.41
C ALA A 25 -1.92 10.80 34.15
N ALA A 26 -0.63 11.18 34.27
CA ALA A 26 0.32 11.13 33.17
C ALA A 26 0.51 9.71 32.59
N LEU A 27 0.58 8.69 33.46
CA LEU A 27 0.78 7.31 33.04
C LEU A 27 -0.46 6.74 32.32
N ALA A 28 -1.67 7.06 32.80
CA ALA A 28 -2.91 6.66 32.11
C ALA A 28 -3.02 7.29 30.71
N ILE A 29 -2.69 8.58 30.56
CA ILE A 29 -2.67 9.26 29.26
C ILE A 29 -1.62 8.63 28.33
N GLY A 30 -0.43 8.29 28.84
CA GLY A 30 0.62 7.61 28.06
C GLY A 30 0.18 6.23 27.55
N VAL A 31 -0.49 5.42 28.37
CA VAL A 31 -1.01 4.11 27.95
C VAL A 31 -2.11 4.25 26.90
N CYS A 32 -3.07 5.16 27.08
CA CYS A 32 -4.11 5.41 26.08
C CYS A 32 -3.57 5.98 24.75
N ALA A 33 -2.51 6.80 24.80
CA ALA A 33 -1.83 7.28 23.60
C ALA A 33 -1.13 6.13 22.85
N LEU A 34 -0.46 5.22 23.56
CA LEU A 34 0.22 4.06 22.98
C LEU A 34 -0.78 3.06 22.35
N THR A 35 -1.88 2.74 23.02
CA THR A 35 -2.91 1.85 22.44
C THR A 35 -3.63 2.50 21.25
N GLY A 36 -3.93 3.81 21.32
CA GLY A 36 -4.52 4.56 20.21
C GLY A 36 -3.63 4.62 18.97
N PHE A 37 -2.33 4.92 19.13
CA PHE A 37 -1.38 4.88 18.01
C PHE A 37 -1.18 3.46 17.47
N GLY A 38 -1.07 2.46 18.35
CA GLY A 38 -0.94 1.05 17.97
C GLY A 38 -2.12 0.57 17.11
N LEU A 39 -3.36 0.84 17.54
CA LEU A 39 -4.57 0.50 16.79
C LEU A 39 -4.65 1.23 15.44
N ALA A 40 -4.32 2.53 15.39
CA ALA A 40 -4.33 3.29 14.13
C ALA A 40 -3.28 2.78 13.12
N LEU A 41 -2.12 2.30 13.60
CA LEU A 41 -1.09 1.68 12.75
C LEU A 41 -1.49 0.26 12.31
N HIS A 42 -2.13 -0.52 13.18
CA HIS A 42 -2.64 -1.86 12.82
C HIS A 42 -3.78 -1.79 11.79
N GLN A 43 -4.69 -0.82 11.92
CA GLN A 43 -5.78 -0.63 10.96
C GLN A 43 -5.28 -0.24 9.56
N SER A 44 -4.15 0.47 9.42
CA SER A 44 -3.55 0.73 8.10
C SER A 44 -3.21 -0.57 7.37
N LYS A 45 -2.46 -1.45 8.05
CA LYS A 45 -2.01 -2.73 7.51
C LYS A 45 -3.18 -3.64 7.09
N ALA A 46 -4.27 -3.65 7.84
CA ALA A 46 -5.46 -4.46 7.53
C ALA A 46 -6.10 -4.13 6.16
N TYR A 47 -5.86 -2.92 5.61
CA TYR A 47 -6.32 -2.51 4.29
C TYR A 47 -5.19 -2.34 3.27
N GLY A 48 -3.99 -2.85 3.57
CA GLY A 48 -2.84 -2.80 2.67
C GLY A 48 -2.85 -3.89 1.59
N ILE A 49 -1.92 -3.79 0.64
CA ILE A 49 -1.77 -4.72 -0.51
C ILE A 49 -1.62 -6.17 -0.03
N MET A 50 -0.60 -6.44 0.78
CA MET A 50 -0.33 -7.78 1.33
C MET A 50 -1.52 -8.37 2.10
N ALA A 51 -2.25 -7.52 2.83
CA ALA A 51 -3.44 -7.95 3.55
C ALA A 51 -4.61 -8.26 2.61
N ARG A 52 -4.76 -7.58 1.47
CA ARG A 52 -5.75 -7.95 0.45
C ARG A 52 -5.37 -9.25 -0.25
N ILE A 53 -4.11 -9.41 -0.66
CA ILE A 53 -3.57 -10.61 -1.31
C ILE A 53 -3.76 -11.86 -0.43
N HIS A 54 -3.52 -11.76 0.89
CA HIS A 54 -3.75 -12.86 1.83
C HIS A 54 -5.25 -13.24 1.97
N HIS A 55 -6.20 -12.41 1.51
CA HIS A 55 -7.62 -12.77 1.40
C HIS A 55 -8.01 -13.30 0.01
N GLY A 56 -7.05 -13.46 -0.90
CA GLY A 56 -7.23 -13.95 -2.27
C GLY A 56 -6.97 -12.89 -3.34
N LEU A 57 -7.30 -13.25 -4.58
CA LEU A 57 -6.98 -12.49 -5.78
C LEU A 57 -7.52 -11.05 -5.77
N VAL A 58 -6.63 -10.09 -6.02
CA VAL A 58 -6.98 -8.67 -6.13
C VAL A 58 -7.31 -8.33 -7.59
N VAL A 59 -8.58 -8.04 -7.86
CA VAL A 59 -8.99 -7.46 -9.15
C VAL A 59 -8.63 -5.98 -9.18
N CYS A 60 -7.73 -5.63 -10.09
CA CYS A 60 -7.38 -4.27 -10.47
C CYS A 60 -8.08 -3.90 -11.79
N ALA A 61 -8.63 -2.70 -11.88
CA ALA A 61 -9.26 -2.21 -13.11
C ALA A 61 -8.83 -0.77 -13.44
N PRO A 62 -8.84 -0.35 -14.72
CA PRO A 62 -8.67 1.05 -15.10
C PRO A 62 -9.63 1.95 -14.34
N GLY A 63 -9.09 2.99 -13.72
CA GLY A 63 -9.83 4.02 -13.00
C GLY A 63 -9.66 5.39 -13.64
N THR A 64 -10.46 6.34 -13.16
CA THR A 64 -10.26 7.78 -13.45
C THR A 64 -10.32 8.54 -12.13
N GLY A 65 -9.72 9.73 -12.08
CA GLY A 65 -9.81 10.58 -10.88
C GLY A 65 -11.26 10.94 -10.51
N LEU A 66 -12.15 10.97 -11.50
CA LEU A 66 -13.57 11.33 -11.37
C LEU A 66 -14.33 10.33 -10.48
N SER A 67 -14.00 9.05 -10.54
CA SER A 67 -14.67 7.99 -9.75
C SER A 67 -14.42 8.12 -8.24
N MET A 68 -13.42 8.89 -7.82
CA MET A 68 -12.97 9.00 -6.42
C MET A 68 -13.42 10.31 -5.72
N THR A 69 -14.28 11.12 -6.34
CA THR A 69 -14.85 12.31 -5.67
C THR A 69 -15.97 11.94 -4.68
N PRO A 70 -16.29 12.80 -3.69
CA PRO A 70 -17.40 12.55 -2.74
C PRO A 70 -18.79 12.46 -3.38
N ALA A 71 -18.98 12.97 -4.60
CA ALA A 71 -20.21 12.78 -5.36
C ALA A 71 -20.30 11.35 -5.93
N SER A 72 -19.18 10.80 -6.40
CA SER A 72 -19.09 9.49 -7.04
C SER A 72 -19.26 8.32 -6.06
N THR A 73 -18.93 8.51 -4.78
CA THR A 73 -19.07 7.46 -3.75
C THR A 73 -20.51 6.97 -3.54
N GLY A 74 -21.53 7.77 -3.89
CA GLY A 74 -22.94 7.35 -3.87
C GLY A 74 -23.33 6.38 -4.99
N LEU A 75 -22.58 6.36 -6.10
CA LEU A 75 -22.83 5.48 -7.25
C LEU A 75 -22.09 4.13 -7.12
N LEU A 76 -21.01 4.09 -6.34
CA LEU A 76 -20.20 2.89 -6.08
C LEU A 76 -20.78 1.98 -4.98
N SER A 77 -22.02 2.22 -4.51
CA SER A 77 -22.73 1.33 -3.59
C SER A 77 -23.33 0.08 -4.25
N GLY A 78 -23.16 -0.09 -5.57
CA GLY A 78 -23.35 -1.38 -6.24
C GLY A 78 -22.22 -2.36 -5.93
N SER A 79 -22.54 -3.66 -5.82
CA SER A 79 -21.69 -4.69 -5.20
C SER A 79 -20.50 -5.19 -6.04
N SER A 80 -19.83 -4.32 -6.81
CA SER A 80 -18.72 -4.68 -7.70
C SER A 80 -17.69 -3.58 -7.97
N SER A 81 -17.50 -2.61 -7.06
CA SER A 81 -16.33 -1.74 -7.13
C SER A 81 -15.04 -2.58 -6.96
N PRO A 82 -14.05 -2.47 -7.85
CA PRO A 82 -12.81 -3.26 -7.78
C PRO A 82 -12.00 -2.89 -6.54
N ALA A 83 -11.24 -3.85 -6.01
CA ALA A 83 -10.44 -3.66 -4.80
C ALA A 83 -9.22 -2.75 -5.03
N MET A 84 -8.71 -2.71 -6.27
CA MET A 84 -7.64 -1.84 -6.73
C MET A 84 -8.06 -1.07 -7.99
N LEU A 85 -7.60 0.17 -8.13
CA LEU A 85 -7.73 0.95 -9.36
C LEU A 85 -6.35 1.28 -9.94
N ARG A 86 -6.19 1.05 -11.24
CA ARG A 86 -5.05 1.50 -12.04
C ARG A 86 -5.30 2.92 -12.52
N LEU A 87 -4.39 3.84 -12.23
CA LEU A 87 -4.51 5.27 -12.53
C LEU A 87 -3.25 5.78 -13.21
N GLU A 88 -3.41 6.38 -14.39
CA GLU A 88 -2.33 7.08 -15.08
C GLU A 88 -2.06 8.44 -14.43
N LEU A 89 -0.79 8.79 -14.30
CA LEU A 89 -0.34 10.09 -13.79
C LEU A 89 0.23 10.99 -14.88
N ALA A 90 0.16 12.29 -14.64
CA ALA A 90 0.88 13.30 -15.39
C ALA A 90 1.31 14.48 -14.50
N THR A 91 2.42 15.12 -14.83
CA THR A 91 2.88 16.37 -14.20
C THR A 91 2.35 17.57 -14.99
N GLN A 92 1.65 18.50 -14.32
CA GLN A 92 1.23 19.77 -14.92
C GLN A 92 2.41 20.76 -15.00
N ALA A 93 2.30 21.77 -15.88
CA ALA A 93 3.32 22.81 -16.05
C ALA A 93 3.57 23.68 -14.80
N ASP A 94 2.73 23.58 -13.77
CA ASP A 94 2.90 24.20 -12.45
C ASP A 94 3.50 23.25 -11.39
N GLY A 95 3.96 22.06 -11.80
CA GLY A 95 4.57 21.04 -10.96
C GLY A 95 3.58 20.15 -10.20
N ARG A 96 2.26 20.31 -10.39
CA ARG A 96 1.27 19.45 -9.71
C ARG A 96 1.08 18.12 -10.42
N VAL A 97 1.12 17.03 -9.65
CA VAL A 97 0.77 15.70 -10.14
C VAL A 97 -0.75 15.53 -10.17
N ILE A 98 -1.28 15.18 -11.34
CA ILE A 98 -2.69 14.88 -11.57
C ILE A 98 -2.90 13.42 -11.99
N VAL A 99 -4.12 12.92 -11.80
CA VAL A 99 -4.60 11.68 -12.40
C VAL A 99 -5.27 11.99 -13.74
N VAL A 100 -4.91 11.24 -14.78
CA VAL A 100 -5.54 11.28 -16.10
C VAL A 100 -6.32 9.98 -16.38
N PRO A 101 -7.41 10.05 -17.16
CA PRO A 101 -8.15 11.25 -17.53
C PRO A 101 -8.88 11.87 -16.33
N GLY A 102 -9.13 13.18 -16.41
CA GLY A 102 -9.97 13.93 -15.45
C GLY A 102 -9.26 15.02 -14.63
N SER A 103 -7.93 15.13 -14.69
CA SER A 103 -7.15 16.26 -14.13
C SER A 103 -7.32 16.50 -12.61
N ASN A 104 -7.72 15.47 -11.85
CA ASN A 104 -7.87 15.58 -10.40
C ASN A 104 -6.49 15.52 -9.74
N GLN A 105 -6.24 16.34 -8.71
CA GLN A 105 -4.95 16.33 -8.01
C GLN A 105 -4.74 14.98 -7.31
N LEU A 106 -3.56 14.37 -7.48
CA LEU A 106 -3.25 13.06 -6.88
C LEU A 106 -3.39 13.08 -5.35
N SER A 107 -3.11 14.21 -4.71
CA SER A 107 -3.32 14.45 -3.27
C SER A 107 -4.76 14.23 -2.80
N GLU A 108 -5.75 14.64 -3.61
CA GLU A 108 -7.18 14.51 -3.32
C GLU A 108 -7.65 13.08 -3.56
N VAL A 109 -7.21 12.47 -4.67
CA VAL A 109 -7.50 11.07 -5.01
C VAL A 109 -6.97 10.14 -3.93
N LEU A 110 -5.71 10.28 -3.52
CA LEU A 110 -5.10 9.50 -2.42
C LEU A 110 -5.89 9.66 -1.10
N ALA A 111 -6.35 10.87 -0.79
CA ALA A 111 -7.15 11.11 0.41
C ALA A 111 -8.54 10.44 0.34
N SER A 112 -9.15 10.36 -0.84
CA SER A 112 -10.40 9.60 -1.07
C SER A 112 -10.18 8.09 -1.03
N SER A 113 -9.23 7.54 -1.77
CA SER A 113 -8.95 6.10 -1.81
C SER A 113 -8.54 5.55 -0.43
N ARG A 114 -7.93 6.38 0.42
CA ARG A 114 -7.69 6.04 1.84
C ARG A 114 -8.98 5.94 2.67
N ARG A 115 -9.96 6.83 2.47
CA ARG A 115 -11.28 6.77 3.13
C ARG A 115 -12.15 5.62 2.61
N ALA A 116 -12.05 5.32 1.32
CA ALA A 116 -12.81 4.26 0.65
C ALA A 116 -12.19 2.86 0.78
N HIS A 117 -11.02 2.72 1.43
CA HIS A 117 -10.25 1.47 1.55
C HIS A 117 -9.90 0.80 0.20
N THR A 118 -9.86 1.58 -0.88
CA THR A 118 -9.42 1.18 -2.23
C THR A 118 -7.89 1.14 -2.29
N LEU A 119 -7.31 0.14 -2.94
CA LEU A 119 -5.88 0.13 -3.31
C LEU A 119 -5.67 0.89 -4.61
N LEU A 120 -4.44 1.36 -4.87
CA LEU A 120 -4.08 2.01 -6.13
C LEU A 120 -2.87 1.35 -6.79
N MET A 121 -2.90 1.28 -8.10
CA MET A 121 -1.75 1.06 -8.98
C MET A 121 -1.56 2.36 -9.75
N LEU A 122 -0.39 2.97 -9.66
CA LEU A 122 -0.11 4.29 -10.23
C LEU A 122 0.91 4.17 -11.36
N ASP A 123 0.46 4.32 -12.59
CA ASP A 123 1.34 4.41 -13.76
C ASP A 123 1.97 5.80 -13.78
N LEU A 124 3.28 5.85 -13.53
CA LEU A 124 4.04 7.06 -13.34
C LEU A 124 4.11 7.90 -14.62
N ASN A 125 4.24 7.25 -15.78
CA ASN A 125 4.58 7.91 -17.05
C ASN A 125 5.79 8.85 -16.84
N ASP A 126 5.76 10.07 -17.41
CA ASP A 126 6.79 11.10 -17.22
C ASP A 126 6.73 11.80 -15.83
N THR A 127 6.05 11.23 -14.84
CA THR A 127 5.91 11.82 -13.49
C THR A 127 7.05 11.41 -12.58
N ASN A 128 7.77 12.39 -12.02
CA ASN A 128 8.87 12.16 -11.06
C ASN A 128 8.43 11.25 -9.89
N PRO A 129 9.03 10.05 -9.72
CA PRO A 129 8.65 9.12 -8.65
C PRO A 129 8.80 9.71 -7.25
N THR A 130 9.74 10.66 -7.05
CA THR A 130 9.98 11.32 -5.77
C THR A 130 8.78 12.16 -5.31
N ASP A 131 8.16 12.89 -6.24
CA ASP A 131 7.01 13.74 -5.94
C ASP A 131 5.75 12.91 -5.67
N VAL A 132 5.55 11.84 -6.46
CA VAL A 132 4.50 10.84 -6.23
C VAL A 132 4.66 10.19 -4.86
N ALA A 133 5.86 9.71 -4.53
CA ALA A 133 6.14 9.08 -3.24
C ALA A 133 5.95 10.04 -2.06
N GLN A 134 6.33 11.32 -2.21
CA GLN A 134 6.05 12.35 -1.21
C GLN A 134 4.55 12.55 -0.97
N LEU A 135 3.72 12.54 -2.03
CA LEU A 135 2.27 12.64 -1.91
C LEU A 135 1.65 11.38 -1.25
N VAL A 136 2.08 10.19 -1.65
CA VAL A 136 1.65 8.90 -1.07
C VAL A 136 2.02 8.79 0.42
N ARG A 137 3.24 9.21 0.78
CA ARG A 137 3.72 9.34 2.17
C ARG A 137 2.86 10.30 2.97
N LYS A 138 2.57 11.49 2.44
CA LYS A 138 1.73 12.52 3.08
C LYS A 138 0.28 12.04 3.30
N ALA A 139 -0.26 11.29 2.35
CA ALA A 139 -1.59 10.69 2.46
C ALA A 139 -1.67 9.53 3.47
N ARG A 140 -0.54 8.89 3.79
CA ARG A 140 -0.42 7.58 4.46
C ARG A 140 -1.06 6.46 3.64
N MET A 141 -0.51 6.24 2.44
CA MET A 141 -0.97 5.25 1.46
C MET A 141 0.14 4.31 0.97
N ARG A 142 1.34 4.31 1.59
CA ARG A 142 2.50 3.51 1.12
C ARG A 142 2.22 2.01 1.03
N ASP A 143 1.58 1.47 2.06
CA ASP A 143 1.11 0.09 2.19
C ASP A 143 -0.07 -0.24 1.23
N ARG A 144 -0.52 0.72 0.43
CA ARG A 144 -1.78 0.71 -0.32
C ARG A 144 -1.62 1.15 -1.80
N VAL A 145 -0.38 1.37 -2.23
CA VAL A 145 0.00 1.88 -3.56
C VAL A 145 1.09 1.00 -4.16
N VAL A 146 0.88 0.55 -5.39
CA VAL A 146 1.94 0.05 -6.28
C VAL A 146 2.31 1.17 -7.26
N LEU A 147 3.60 1.43 -7.46
CA LEU A 147 4.10 2.28 -8.55
C LEU A 147 4.45 1.43 -9.77
N VAL A 148 4.10 1.89 -10.96
CA VAL A 148 4.45 1.28 -12.25
C VAL A 148 5.21 2.29 -13.08
N ALA A 149 6.42 1.96 -13.52
CA ALA A 149 7.20 2.76 -14.45
C ALA A 149 7.17 2.12 -15.86
N GLN A 150 7.42 2.93 -16.90
CA GLN A 150 7.42 2.44 -18.28
C GLN A 150 8.72 1.72 -18.67
N ASP A 151 9.84 2.06 -18.03
CA ASP A 151 11.18 1.59 -18.38
C ASP A 151 12.07 1.29 -17.16
N HIS A 152 13.31 0.86 -17.43
CA HIS A 152 14.30 0.46 -16.42
C HIS A 152 14.71 1.61 -15.50
N ASP A 153 15.04 2.77 -16.09
CA ASP A 153 15.50 3.97 -15.38
C ASP A 153 14.39 4.51 -14.46
N GLY A 154 13.13 4.49 -14.92
CA GLY A 154 11.96 4.82 -14.12
C GLY A 154 11.68 3.83 -12.99
N VAL A 155 11.94 2.52 -13.19
CA VAL A 155 11.89 1.52 -12.10
C VAL A 155 12.97 1.84 -11.05
N GLU A 156 14.22 2.07 -11.45
CA GLU A 156 15.29 2.40 -10.49
C GLU A 156 15.00 3.71 -9.73
N ALA A 157 14.49 4.74 -10.41
CA ALA A 157 14.08 5.99 -9.78
C ALA A 157 12.91 5.78 -8.79
N ALA A 158 11.95 4.89 -9.09
CA ALA A 158 10.87 4.53 -8.18
C ALA A 158 11.37 3.74 -6.96
N LEU A 159 12.30 2.79 -7.15
CA LEU A 159 12.95 2.04 -6.07
C LEU A 159 13.75 2.95 -5.12
N GLN A 160 14.33 4.03 -5.65
CA GLN A 160 15.08 5.03 -4.87
C GLN A 160 14.19 6.05 -4.14
N ALA A 161 12.97 6.33 -4.65
CA ALA A 161 12.11 7.42 -4.15
C ALA A 161 11.58 7.21 -2.72
N ASP A 162 11.16 6.00 -2.35
CA ASP A 162 10.72 5.65 -0.99
C ASP A 162 10.79 4.14 -0.75
N SER A 163 11.75 3.69 0.07
CA SER A 163 12.08 2.26 0.29
C SER A 163 11.02 1.42 1.01
N ALA A 164 9.82 1.97 1.25
CA ALA A 164 8.70 1.31 1.90
C ALA A 164 7.40 1.39 1.08
N MET A 165 7.49 1.70 -0.21
CA MET A 165 6.40 1.60 -1.18
C MET A 165 6.62 0.39 -2.08
N MET A 166 5.57 -0.16 -2.70
CA MET A 166 5.72 -1.28 -3.63
C MET A 166 5.95 -0.77 -5.05
N VAL A 167 6.95 -1.32 -5.75
CA VAL A 167 7.24 -1.01 -7.16
C VAL A 167 6.98 -2.26 -8.01
N ALA A 168 6.27 -2.12 -9.13
CA ALA A 168 6.09 -3.19 -10.11
C ALA A 168 7.28 -3.20 -11.08
N ILE A 169 7.89 -4.38 -11.28
CA ILE A 169 9.03 -4.58 -12.17
C ILE A 169 8.62 -5.55 -13.30
N PRO A 170 8.68 -5.13 -14.58
CA PRO A 170 8.42 -6.03 -15.71
C PRO A 170 9.43 -7.19 -15.79
N ILE A 171 8.92 -8.42 -15.87
CA ILE A 171 9.72 -9.64 -15.99
C ILE A 171 9.18 -10.48 -17.17
N ASN A 172 10.03 -10.63 -18.19
CA ASN A 172 9.70 -11.39 -19.41
C ASN A 172 10.44 -12.74 -19.49
N SER A 173 11.46 -12.94 -18.65
CA SER A 173 12.30 -14.14 -18.64
C SER A 173 12.91 -14.40 -17.26
N THR A 174 13.42 -15.63 -17.09
CA THR A 174 14.26 -16.03 -15.93
C THR A 174 15.47 -15.11 -15.72
N ARG A 175 16.01 -14.51 -16.78
CA ARG A 175 17.14 -13.56 -16.66
C ARG A 175 16.70 -12.24 -16.03
N ASP A 176 15.50 -11.77 -16.40
CA ASP A 176 14.93 -10.53 -15.90
C ASP A 176 14.52 -10.68 -14.43
N ALA A 177 14.04 -11.87 -14.03
CA ALA A 177 13.78 -12.19 -12.62
C ALA A 177 15.03 -11.99 -11.74
N TYR A 178 16.17 -12.57 -12.14
CA TYR A 178 17.45 -12.36 -11.44
C TYR A 178 18.00 -10.92 -11.58
N ALA A 179 17.54 -10.13 -12.54
CA ALA A 179 17.87 -8.70 -12.61
C ALA A 179 17.02 -7.89 -11.63
N ALA A 180 15.70 -8.06 -11.66
CA ALA A 180 14.72 -7.43 -10.79
C ALA A 180 15.02 -7.66 -9.31
N HIS A 181 15.24 -8.91 -8.89
CA HIS A 181 15.55 -9.23 -7.49
C HIS A 181 16.84 -8.55 -7.01
N ARG A 182 17.90 -8.51 -7.84
CA ARG A 182 19.17 -7.83 -7.50
C ARG A 182 19.06 -6.29 -7.49
N MET A 183 18.17 -5.74 -8.32
CA MET A 183 17.90 -4.30 -8.41
C MET A 183 17.08 -3.81 -7.20
N ALA A 184 16.05 -4.57 -6.82
CA ALA A 184 15.23 -4.27 -5.63
C ALA A 184 15.98 -4.56 -4.32
N GLY A 185 16.70 -5.68 -4.23
CA GLY A 185 17.48 -6.08 -3.07
C GLY A 185 16.61 -6.38 -1.83
N HIS A 186 16.36 -5.35 -1.02
CA HIS A 186 15.45 -5.42 0.14
C HIS A 186 14.19 -4.54 -0.04
N HIS A 187 14.03 -3.89 -1.20
CA HIS A 187 12.87 -3.08 -1.53
C HIS A 187 11.69 -4.01 -1.91
N PRO A 188 10.48 -3.83 -1.34
CA PRO A 188 9.34 -4.68 -1.65
C PRO A 188 8.85 -4.45 -3.08
N TYR A 189 8.96 -5.45 -3.96
CA TYR A 189 8.58 -5.32 -5.37
C TYR A 189 7.52 -6.35 -5.77
N ALA A 190 6.71 -5.98 -6.76
CA ALA A 190 5.80 -6.89 -7.44
C ALA A 190 6.38 -7.28 -8.81
N ALA A 191 6.31 -8.57 -9.15
CA ALA A 191 6.68 -9.06 -10.47
C ALA A 191 5.52 -8.81 -11.45
N TYR A 192 5.73 -8.03 -12.51
CA TYR A 192 4.74 -7.82 -13.57
C TYR A 192 5.06 -8.75 -14.74
N LEU A 193 4.22 -9.76 -14.98
CA LEU A 193 4.42 -10.75 -16.05
C LEU A 193 3.41 -10.56 -17.19
N SER A 194 3.80 -10.99 -18.38
CA SER A 194 2.86 -11.13 -19.48
C SER A 194 1.82 -12.22 -19.20
N PRO A 195 0.53 -12.03 -19.55
CA PRO A 195 -0.47 -13.10 -19.56
C PRO A 195 -0.06 -14.34 -20.37
N THR A 196 0.89 -14.21 -21.29
CA THR A 196 1.37 -15.32 -22.14
C THR A 196 2.64 -15.99 -21.61
N ALA A 197 3.13 -15.63 -20.43
CA ALA A 197 4.32 -16.26 -19.85
C ALA A 197 4.04 -17.70 -19.36
N ALA A 198 5.07 -18.54 -19.40
CA ALA A 198 4.99 -19.94 -18.96
C ALA A 198 4.75 -20.05 -17.44
N PRO A 199 3.95 -21.02 -16.96
CA PRO A 199 3.69 -21.22 -15.52
C PRO A 199 4.94 -21.25 -14.64
N ASP A 200 6.01 -21.90 -15.11
CA ASP A 200 7.29 -21.98 -14.41
C ASP A 200 7.91 -20.61 -14.09
N LEU A 201 7.67 -19.58 -14.91
CA LEU A 201 8.17 -18.23 -14.65
C LEU A 201 7.38 -17.55 -13.52
N PHE A 202 6.06 -17.77 -13.45
CA PHE A 202 5.24 -17.33 -12.32
C PHE A 202 5.68 -18.03 -11.03
N ALA A 203 5.83 -19.36 -11.06
CA ALA A 203 6.26 -20.18 -9.92
C ALA A 203 7.73 -19.94 -9.48
N LEU A 204 8.56 -19.37 -10.37
CA LEU A 204 9.89 -18.88 -10.03
C LEU A 204 9.82 -17.56 -9.27
N VAL A 205 9.17 -16.53 -9.84
CA VAL A 205 9.24 -15.17 -9.27
C VAL A 205 8.42 -14.96 -8.00
N HIS A 206 7.39 -15.80 -7.76
CA HIS A 206 6.64 -15.82 -6.49
C HIS A 206 7.49 -16.22 -5.26
N ARG A 207 8.77 -16.60 -5.46
CA ARG A 207 9.72 -16.87 -4.37
C ARG A 207 10.43 -15.62 -3.87
N ASP A 208 10.60 -14.65 -4.77
CA ASP A 208 11.52 -13.52 -4.61
C ASP A 208 10.77 -12.16 -4.60
N ALA A 209 9.57 -12.11 -5.18
CA ALA A 209 8.68 -10.94 -5.22
C ALA A 209 7.59 -11.03 -4.13
N GLU A 210 7.13 -9.87 -3.64
CA GLU A 210 6.06 -9.75 -2.64
C GLU A 210 4.66 -9.96 -3.24
N ALA A 211 4.52 -9.83 -4.57
CA ALA A 211 3.28 -10.05 -5.30
C ALA A 211 3.55 -10.33 -6.79
N ILE A 212 2.63 -11.01 -7.45
CA ILE A 212 2.55 -11.16 -8.90
C ILE A 212 1.39 -10.33 -9.48
N ILE A 213 1.71 -9.54 -10.50
CA ILE A 213 0.77 -8.78 -11.33
C ILE A 213 0.78 -9.38 -12.74
N THR A 214 -0.40 -9.53 -13.34
CA THR A 214 -0.55 -9.80 -14.77
C THR A 214 -1.81 -9.13 -15.33
N GLU A 215 -1.86 -8.91 -16.64
CA GLU A 215 -3.11 -8.59 -17.35
C GLU A 215 -4.00 -9.83 -17.48
N ASN A 216 -5.31 -9.62 -17.60
CA ASN A 216 -6.26 -10.67 -17.99
C ASN A 216 -6.05 -11.05 -19.48
N PRO A 217 -5.77 -12.33 -19.81
CA PRO A 217 -5.55 -12.76 -21.19
C PRO A 217 -6.75 -12.49 -22.12
N ARG A 218 -6.55 -11.67 -23.16
CA ARG A 218 -7.59 -11.34 -24.15
C ARG A 218 -7.76 -12.45 -25.19
N SER A 219 -8.40 -13.56 -24.82
CA SER A 219 -8.67 -14.72 -25.70
C SER A 219 -10.12 -15.20 -25.59
N ALA A 220 -10.73 -15.55 -26.73
CA ALA A 220 -12.13 -15.99 -26.82
C ALA A 220 -12.37 -17.42 -26.30
N HIS A 221 -11.31 -18.19 -26.05
CA HIS A 221 -11.36 -19.54 -25.47
C HIS A 221 -10.66 -19.61 -24.11
N PHE A 222 -10.53 -18.46 -23.43
CA PHE A 222 -9.78 -18.35 -22.19
C PHE A 222 -10.56 -18.87 -20.98
N SER A 223 -10.00 -19.88 -20.30
CA SER A 223 -10.47 -20.34 -18.99
C SER A 223 -9.72 -19.58 -17.88
N THR A 224 -10.40 -18.64 -17.24
CA THR A 224 -9.85 -17.89 -16.09
C THR A 224 -9.48 -18.82 -14.92
N ALA A 225 -10.25 -19.89 -14.70
CA ALA A 225 -10.00 -20.85 -13.63
C ALA A 225 -8.72 -21.67 -13.88
N GLU A 226 -8.55 -22.18 -15.10
CA GLU A 226 -7.37 -22.95 -15.52
C GLU A 226 -6.08 -22.11 -15.44
N PHE A 227 -6.15 -20.86 -15.93
CA PHE A 227 -5.02 -19.94 -15.91
C PHE A 227 -4.47 -19.69 -14.50
N LEU A 228 -5.36 -19.48 -13.53
CA LEU A 228 -5.04 -19.22 -12.12
C LEU A 228 -4.72 -20.51 -11.34
N ALA A 229 -5.22 -21.66 -11.76
CA ALA A 229 -4.84 -22.95 -11.16
C ALA A 229 -3.37 -23.31 -11.45
N GLU A 230 -2.86 -22.92 -12.63
CA GLU A 230 -1.45 -23.13 -13.01
C GLU A 230 -0.49 -22.04 -12.51
N ARG A 231 -0.98 -20.82 -12.21
CA ARG A 231 -0.13 -19.64 -11.98
C ARG A 231 -0.49 -18.98 -10.65
N PRO A 232 0.45 -18.87 -9.69
CA PRO A 232 0.22 -18.04 -8.52
C PRO A 232 0.16 -16.57 -8.95
N VAL A 233 -1.03 -15.99 -8.91
CA VAL A 233 -1.28 -14.60 -9.32
C VAL A 233 -2.03 -13.90 -8.20
N ASP A 234 -1.49 -12.78 -7.75
CA ASP A 234 -2.02 -12.01 -6.62
C ASP A 234 -2.89 -10.84 -7.08
N ILE A 235 -2.53 -10.24 -8.21
CA ILE A 235 -3.20 -9.08 -8.81
C ILE A 235 -3.45 -9.35 -10.30
N VAL A 236 -4.72 -9.32 -10.73
CA VAL A 236 -5.08 -9.28 -12.16
C VAL A 236 -5.58 -7.90 -12.53
N VAL A 237 -4.94 -7.30 -13.54
CA VAL A 237 -5.40 -6.07 -14.21
C VAL A 237 -6.40 -6.46 -15.30
N THR A 238 -7.57 -5.82 -15.33
CA THR A 238 -8.62 -6.10 -16.33
C THR A 238 -9.52 -4.90 -16.62
N GLU A 239 -9.81 -4.68 -17.90
CA GLU A 239 -10.84 -3.72 -18.35
C GLU A 239 -12.28 -4.19 -18.01
N GLN A 240 -12.46 -5.47 -17.66
CA GLN A 240 -13.77 -6.11 -17.51
C GLN A 240 -13.94 -6.78 -16.13
N PRO A 241 -13.77 -6.05 -15.01
CA PRO A 241 -13.71 -6.63 -13.66
C PRO A 241 -14.98 -7.41 -13.26
N ALA A 242 -16.16 -6.97 -13.72
CA ALA A 242 -17.42 -7.66 -13.44
C ALA A 242 -17.51 -9.03 -14.15
N GLN A 243 -17.10 -9.09 -15.43
CA GLN A 243 -17.11 -10.34 -16.21
C GLN A 243 -16.04 -11.32 -15.69
N PHE A 244 -14.86 -10.79 -15.36
CA PHE A 244 -13.79 -11.56 -14.72
C PHE A 244 -14.24 -12.17 -13.39
N THR A 245 -14.88 -11.39 -12.52
CA THR A 245 -15.44 -11.87 -11.24
C THR A 245 -16.54 -12.93 -11.47
N GLN A 246 -17.39 -12.76 -12.48
CA GLN A 246 -18.42 -13.75 -12.83
C GLN A 246 -17.79 -15.08 -13.28
N ALA A 247 -16.74 -15.04 -14.11
CA ALA A 247 -16.01 -16.23 -14.55
C ALA A 247 -15.41 -17.01 -13.36
N LEU A 248 -14.83 -16.32 -12.37
CA LEU A 248 -14.33 -16.94 -11.14
C LEU A 248 -15.44 -17.67 -10.36
N THR A 249 -16.65 -17.10 -10.31
CA THR A 249 -17.81 -17.72 -9.61
C THR A 249 -18.49 -18.84 -10.39
N GLN A 250 -18.18 -19.02 -11.68
CA GLN A 250 -18.77 -20.06 -12.54
C GLN A 250 -17.81 -21.21 -12.86
N GLY A 251 -16.52 -21.05 -12.54
CA GLY A 251 -15.47 -22.07 -12.74
C GLY A 251 -15.15 -22.93 -11.50
N ASN A 252 -16.01 -22.93 -10.47
CA ASN A 252 -15.91 -23.73 -9.25
C ASN A 252 -17.13 -24.64 -9.09
#